data_AF-A0A933IL86-F1
#
_entry.id   AF-A0A933IL86-F1
#
_cell.length_a   1.000
_cell.length_b   1.000
_cell.length_c   1.000
_cell.angle_alpha   90.00
_cell.angle_beta   90.00
_cell.angle_gamma   90.00
#
_symmetry.space_group_name_H-M   'P 1'
#
loop_
_entity.id
_entity.type
_entity.pdbx_description
1 polymer ?
#
loop_
_entity_poly.entity_id
_entity_poly.type
_entity_poly.pdbx_seq_one_letter_code
_entity_poly.pdbx_strand_id
1 'polypeptide(L)'
;MKPNSSPNKFPYLLAALTLAAFLGGGTGVADTDPGHGQELTYVDTHNHLPVSSAPGCDLSDVTHNVLTLMDEFAIQKTLIMYPPTSTTSLCPAESLADVVERHPDRFAFLGGGESLFPIIYSYRNAPPGTVPSDTRKQFEETAHDLLRLGAVGFGELAAEHFAFHEGHPYEHVPPDHELYLLLADIAARYRVPIDLHMEAVPKNFTDPSQPYAYLTDCSGARRGDPNPPTLTENISALEHLLAHNREARIIWVHAGWDNTGYRTVKLARRLLEDHPNPYIQIRPNGLGNRCVPPFSPPRVLPNSVLDENGDLVPAWRDLIRAFPDRFTVGLDSFYPPEIPEPQVAPFLGSGLRLLRQLPPDLAWKVGTKNAVRLYNLDRKLICHKPGTPAKKTMWVSADAFHGHWGHGDELGPCKP
;
A
#
# COMPACT_ATOMS: atom_id res chain seq x y z
N MET A 1 10.46 81.96 0.71
CA MET A 1 11.70 81.99 1.51
C MET A 1 12.62 80.89 1.01
N LYS A 2 13.93 81.15 1.10
CA LYS A 2 15.04 80.50 0.40
C LYS A 2 15.25 78.99 0.73
N PRO A 3 16.04 78.30 -0.11
CA PRO A 3 16.09 76.84 -0.31
C PRO A 3 17.38 76.19 0.25
N ASN A 4 17.53 74.87 0.09
CA ASN A 4 18.83 74.16 -0.01
C ASN A 4 18.62 73.01 -1.03
N SER A 5 19.12 73.04 -2.28
CA SER A 5 20.50 72.88 -2.80
C SER A 5 21.14 71.52 -2.44
N SER A 6 21.05 70.47 -3.29
CA SER A 6 21.96 70.12 -4.43
C SER A 6 23.11 69.16 -4.02
N PRO A 7 23.84 68.44 -4.93
CA PRO A 7 23.44 67.78 -6.19
C PRO A 7 24.19 66.43 -6.51
N ASN A 8 23.77 65.76 -7.60
CA ASN A 8 24.53 64.95 -8.61
C ASN A 8 25.32 63.69 -8.15
N LYS A 9 25.23 62.54 -8.84
CA LYS A 9 25.68 62.29 -10.24
C LYS A 9 24.88 61.18 -10.98
N PHE A 10 24.39 61.52 -12.17
CA PHE A 10 24.17 60.66 -13.36
C PHE A 10 25.52 60.47 -14.12
N PRO A 11 25.67 59.78 -15.30
CA PRO A 11 24.68 59.16 -16.23
C PRO A 11 25.10 57.72 -16.69
N TYR A 12 24.40 56.93 -17.52
CA TYR A 12 23.77 57.12 -18.85
C TYR A 12 22.70 56.00 -19.07
N LEU A 13 21.45 56.30 -19.45
CA LEU A 13 20.88 56.48 -20.81
C LEU A 13 20.60 55.16 -21.57
N LEU A 14 19.33 54.73 -21.69
CA LEU A 14 18.60 54.67 -22.96
C LEU A 14 17.16 54.11 -22.80
N ALA A 15 16.21 54.88 -23.35
CA ALA A 15 14.96 54.53 -24.04
C ALA A 15 14.15 53.25 -23.70
N ALA A 16 12.84 53.43 -23.46
CA ALA A 16 11.80 52.78 -24.28
C ALA A 16 10.42 53.43 -24.06
N LEU A 17 9.76 53.70 -25.19
CA LEU A 17 8.40 54.23 -25.32
C LEU A 17 7.32 53.16 -25.07
N THR A 18 6.17 53.67 -24.65
CA THR A 18 4.77 53.24 -24.77
C THR A 18 4.38 52.01 -25.60
N LEU A 19 3.56 51.18 -24.93
CA LEU A 19 2.19 50.72 -25.24
C LEU A 19 1.87 49.88 -26.51
N ALA A 20 1.16 48.78 -26.22
CA ALA A 20 0.23 47.98 -27.02
C ALA A 20 0.84 46.98 -28.02
N ALA A 21 0.63 45.68 -27.77
CA ALA A 21 -0.51 44.93 -28.32
C ALA A 21 -0.33 43.41 -28.17
N PHE A 22 -1.43 42.72 -27.87
CA PHE A 22 -2.02 41.59 -28.61
C PHE A 22 -2.55 40.46 -27.72
N LEU A 23 -3.85 40.23 -27.92
CA LEU A 23 -4.63 39.09 -27.50
C LEU A 23 -4.02 37.80 -28.08
N GLY A 24 -3.79 36.82 -27.21
CA GLY A 24 -3.49 35.44 -27.58
C GLY A 24 -4.21 34.52 -26.62
N GLY A 25 -5.33 33.95 -27.08
CA GLY A 25 -6.11 32.99 -26.32
C GLY A 25 -5.31 31.71 -26.07
N GLY A 26 -5.06 31.43 -24.80
CA GLY A 26 -4.72 30.09 -24.32
C GLY A 26 -5.88 29.59 -23.50
N THR A 27 -6.58 28.57 -24.00
CA THR A 27 -7.48 27.73 -23.20
C THR A 27 -6.64 26.97 -22.19
N GLY A 28 -6.32 27.62 -21.07
CA GLY A 28 -5.88 26.93 -19.88
C GLY A 28 -7.07 26.18 -19.31
N VAL A 29 -7.06 24.85 -19.41
CA VAL A 29 -7.85 24.02 -18.50
C VAL A 29 -7.27 24.32 -17.13
N ALA A 30 -7.99 25.12 -16.35
CA ALA A 30 -7.71 25.29 -14.94
C ALA A 30 -7.86 23.92 -14.29
N ASP A 31 -6.75 23.38 -13.78
CA ASP A 31 -6.75 22.25 -12.87
C ASP A 31 -7.46 22.75 -11.60
N THR A 32 -8.77 22.53 -11.52
CA THR A 32 -9.56 22.92 -10.36
C THR A 32 -9.21 21.97 -9.23
N ASP A 33 -8.24 22.39 -8.41
CA ASP A 33 -7.91 21.75 -7.13
C ASP A 33 -9.20 21.64 -6.28
N PRO A 34 -9.73 20.43 -6.05
CA PRO A 34 -10.98 20.24 -5.32
C PRO A 34 -10.81 20.43 -3.80
N GLY A 35 -9.60 20.76 -3.31
CA GLY A 35 -9.22 20.69 -1.90
C GLY A 35 -9.78 21.75 -0.94
N HIS A 36 -10.66 22.66 -1.37
CA HIS A 36 -11.22 23.69 -0.49
C HIS A 36 -12.74 23.62 -0.43
N GLY A 37 -13.26 22.75 0.45
CA GLY A 37 -14.67 22.71 0.86
C GLY A 37 -15.36 21.35 0.84
N GLN A 38 -14.73 20.29 0.31
CA GLN A 38 -15.27 18.92 0.39
C GLN A 38 -14.93 18.25 1.73
N GLU A 39 -15.84 17.40 2.20
CA GLU A 39 -15.61 16.50 3.32
C GLU A 39 -14.44 15.56 2.99
N LEU A 40 -13.50 15.41 3.91
CA LEU A 40 -12.29 14.59 3.70
C LEU A 40 -12.66 13.11 3.67
N THR A 41 -12.63 12.52 2.47
CA THR A 41 -12.71 11.07 2.25
C THR A 41 -11.34 10.51 1.87
N TYR A 42 -11.15 9.21 1.98
CA TYR A 42 -9.88 8.56 1.63
C TYR A 42 -10.06 7.15 1.02
N VAL A 43 -8.99 6.67 0.40
CA VAL A 43 -8.86 5.28 -0.07
C VAL A 43 -8.10 4.49 0.98
N ASP A 44 -8.73 3.44 1.49
CA ASP A 44 -8.12 2.52 2.42
C ASP A 44 -7.43 1.38 1.64
N THR A 45 -6.10 1.39 1.60
CA THR A 45 -5.35 0.55 0.66
C THR A 45 -5.05 -0.87 1.14
N HIS A 46 -5.48 -1.29 2.33
CA HIS A 46 -5.11 -2.62 2.85
C HIS A 46 -6.15 -3.19 3.80
N ASN A 47 -6.92 -4.18 3.36
CA ASN A 47 -7.89 -4.87 4.19
C ASN A 47 -8.10 -6.32 3.76
N HIS A 48 -8.67 -7.10 4.69
CA HIS A 48 -8.93 -8.51 4.54
C HIS A 48 -10.40 -8.82 4.78
N LEU A 49 -10.98 -9.63 3.88
CA LEU A 49 -12.30 -10.22 4.06
C LEU A 49 -12.11 -11.62 4.67
N PRO A 50 -12.70 -11.93 5.84
CA PRO A 50 -12.48 -13.19 6.53
C PRO A 50 -13.05 -14.36 5.73
N VAL A 51 -12.15 -15.25 5.34
CA VAL A 51 -12.43 -16.44 4.56
C VAL A 51 -13.08 -17.54 5.40
N SER A 52 -12.76 -17.63 6.69
CA SER A 52 -13.26 -18.66 7.61
C SER A 52 -14.77 -18.58 7.87
N SER A 53 -15.42 -17.49 7.45
CA SER A 53 -16.83 -17.18 7.67
C SER A 53 -17.68 -17.16 6.39
N ALA A 54 -17.14 -17.57 5.23
CA ALA A 54 -17.85 -17.54 3.94
C ALA A 54 -18.06 -18.96 3.37
N PRO A 55 -19.18 -19.64 3.68
CA PRO A 55 -19.51 -20.91 3.07
C PRO A 55 -19.48 -20.83 1.54
N GLY A 56 -18.71 -21.71 0.89
CA GLY A 56 -18.61 -21.73 -0.56
C GLY A 56 -17.93 -20.50 -1.18
N CYS A 57 -17.20 -19.70 -0.39
CA CYS A 57 -16.51 -18.51 -0.84
C CYS A 57 -17.41 -17.34 -1.28
N ASP A 58 -18.68 -17.34 -0.86
CA ASP A 58 -19.56 -16.19 -1.06
C ASP A 58 -19.28 -15.09 -0.02
N LEU A 59 -18.75 -13.96 -0.48
CA LEU A 59 -18.40 -12.81 0.36
C LEU A 59 -19.52 -11.76 0.46
N SER A 60 -20.72 -12.04 -0.05
CA SER A 60 -21.83 -11.07 -0.14
C SER A 60 -22.23 -10.45 1.21
N ASP A 61 -22.41 -11.28 2.24
CA ASP A 61 -22.85 -10.81 3.56
C ASP A 61 -21.80 -9.91 4.22
N VAL A 62 -20.53 -10.33 4.17
CA VAL A 62 -19.41 -9.52 4.69
C VAL A 62 -19.30 -8.19 3.95
N THR A 63 -19.48 -8.21 2.62
CA THR A 63 -19.39 -7.01 1.77
C THR A 63 -20.41 -5.94 2.16
N HIS A 64 -21.64 -6.34 2.52
CA HIS A 64 -22.67 -5.40 2.98
C HIS A 64 -22.24 -4.64 4.25
N ASN A 65 -21.64 -5.35 5.20
CA ASN A 65 -21.13 -4.75 6.43
C ASN A 65 -19.96 -3.80 6.16
N VAL A 66 -19.04 -4.21 5.27
CA VAL A 66 -17.90 -3.37 4.89
C VAL A 66 -18.38 -2.07 4.27
N LEU A 67 -19.37 -2.12 3.36
CA LEU A 67 -19.95 -0.91 2.76
C LEU A 67 -20.54 0.05 3.80
N THR A 68 -21.27 -0.48 4.78
CA THR A 68 -21.83 0.32 5.88
C THR A 68 -20.74 1.01 6.69
N LEU A 69 -19.68 0.28 7.05
CA LEU A 69 -18.54 0.82 7.78
C LEU A 69 -17.76 1.85 6.94
N MET A 70 -17.61 1.60 5.64
CA MET A 70 -16.95 2.54 4.74
C MET A 70 -17.68 3.88 4.69
N ASP A 71 -19.02 3.86 4.62
CA ASP A 71 -19.83 5.08 4.64
C ASP A 71 -19.72 5.81 5.99
N GLU A 72 -19.71 5.09 7.11
CA GLU A 72 -19.57 5.66 8.46
C GLU A 72 -18.21 6.34 8.68
N PHE A 73 -17.12 5.78 8.13
CA PHE A 73 -15.76 6.26 8.35
C PHE A 73 -15.17 7.05 7.18
N ALA A 74 -16.00 7.51 6.24
CA ALA A 74 -15.62 8.31 5.07
C ALA A 74 -14.56 7.60 4.18
N ILE A 75 -14.63 6.28 4.10
CA ILE A 75 -13.83 5.45 3.21
C ILE A 75 -14.51 5.41 1.84
N GLN A 76 -13.91 6.10 0.87
CA GLN A 76 -14.43 6.19 -0.48
C GLN A 76 -14.30 4.85 -1.20
N LYS A 77 -13.13 4.22 -1.09
CA LYS A 77 -12.79 2.95 -1.73
C LYS A 77 -11.87 2.15 -0.81
N THR A 78 -12.04 0.84 -0.79
CA THR A 78 -11.16 -0.07 -0.04
C THR A 78 -10.50 -1.08 -0.99
N LEU A 79 -9.23 -1.38 -0.73
CA LEU A 79 -8.50 -2.45 -1.40
C LEU A 79 -8.55 -3.70 -0.52
N ILE A 80 -9.12 -4.76 -1.07
CA ILE A 80 -9.28 -6.06 -0.41
C ILE A 80 -8.27 -7.06 -0.95
N MET A 81 -7.73 -7.88 -0.07
CA MET A 81 -6.84 -8.98 -0.43
C MET A 81 -6.88 -10.06 0.63
N TYR A 82 -6.44 -11.25 0.28
CA TYR A 82 -6.19 -12.27 1.29
C TYR A 82 -4.87 -11.99 2.02
N PRO A 83 -4.81 -12.27 3.34
CA PRO A 83 -3.55 -12.18 4.07
C PRO A 83 -2.54 -13.18 3.49
N PRO A 84 -1.24 -13.02 3.75
CA PRO A 84 -0.26 -14.01 3.36
C PRO A 84 -0.65 -15.35 4.02
N THR A 85 -0.63 -16.41 3.22
CA THR A 85 -0.85 -17.75 3.73
C THR A 85 0.11 -18.74 3.09
N SER A 86 0.73 -19.56 3.92
CA SER A 86 1.51 -20.72 3.51
C SER A 86 0.64 -21.90 3.05
N THR A 87 -0.70 -21.81 3.16
CA THR A 87 -1.64 -22.86 2.76
C THR A 87 -2.53 -22.41 1.60
N THR A 88 -3.06 -23.37 0.84
CA THR A 88 -4.02 -23.11 -0.25
C THR A 88 -5.47 -23.25 0.22
N SER A 89 -5.73 -23.04 1.52
CA SER A 89 -7.05 -23.27 2.12
C SER A 89 -7.95 -22.04 2.07
N LEU A 90 -7.45 -20.93 1.55
CA LEU A 90 -8.26 -19.73 1.35
C LEU A 90 -9.11 -19.85 0.09
N CYS A 91 -10.11 -18.99 -0.01
CA CYS A 91 -10.94 -18.86 -1.19
C CYS A 91 -10.13 -18.38 -2.38
N PRO A 92 -10.54 -18.73 -3.61
CA PRO A 92 -9.84 -18.30 -4.79
C PRO A 92 -10.07 -16.81 -5.04
N ALA A 93 -9.13 -16.14 -5.72
CA ALA A 93 -9.16 -14.70 -5.97
C ALA A 93 -10.43 -14.23 -6.71
N GLU A 94 -11.08 -15.13 -7.45
CA GLU A 94 -12.37 -14.93 -8.12
C GLU A 94 -13.43 -14.41 -7.13
N SER A 95 -13.39 -14.86 -5.89
CA SER A 95 -14.31 -14.40 -4.85
C SER A 95 -14.13 -12.91 -4.53
N LEU A 96 -12.88 -12.40 -4.58
CA LEU A 96 -12.59 -10.97 -4.43
C LEU A 96 -12.98 -10.20 -5.70
N ALA A 97 -12.75 -10.79 -6.87
CA ALA A 97 -13.15 -10.20 -8.14
C ALA A 97 -14.67 -10.02 -8.24
N ASP A 98 -15.45 -10.99 -7.77
CA ASP A 98 -16.92 -10.92 -7.71
C ASP A 98 -17.41 -9.77 -6.80
N VAL A 99 -16.68 -9.44 -5.73
CA VAL A 99 -16.97 -8.26 -4.90
C VAL A 99 -16.72 -6.97 -5.68
N VAL A 100 -15.60 -6.90 -6.41
CA VAL A 100 -15.26 -5.74 -7.24
C VAL A 100 -16.22 -5.57 -8.42
N GLU A 101 -16.68 -6.66 -9.04
CA GLU A 101 -17.67 -6.59 -10.14
C GLU A 101 -19.01 -6.02 -9.67
N ARG A 102 -19.47 -6.41 -8.47
CA ARG A 102 -20.72 -5.91 -7.89
C ARG A 102 -20.62 -4.48 -7.38
N HIS A 103 -19.42 -4.04 -6.98
CA HIS A 103 -19.19 -2.74 -6.34
C HIS A 103 -17.91 -2.04 -6.85
N PRO A 104 -17.78 -1.78 -8.17
CA PRO A 104 -16.52 -1.36 -8.80
C PRO A 104 -16.06 0.03 -8.35
N ASP A 105 -16.97 0.87 -7.89
CA ASP A 105 -16.66 2.21 -7.36
C ASP A 105 -16.17 2.16 -5.90
N ARG A 106 -16.50 1.10 -5.16
CA ARG A 106 -16.21 0.98 -3.72
C ARG A 106 -15.06 0.03 -3.42
N PHE A 107 -14.79 -0.94 -4.28
CA PHE A 107 -13.73 -1.92 -4.06
C PHE A 107 -12.73 -1.95 -5.22
N ALA A 108 -11.52 -2.37 -4.90
CA ALA A 108 -10.53 -2.92 -5.81
C ALA A 108 -9.83 -4.08 -5.07
N PHE A 109 -9.16 -4.98 -5.77
CA PHE A 109 -8.51 -6.10 -5.10
C PHE A 109 -7.04 -6.28 -5.51
N LEU A 110 -6.24 -6.76 -4.57
CA LEU A 110 -4.92 -7.31 -4.84
C LEU A 110 -5.03 -8.83 -4.72
N GLY A 111 -4.33 -9.55 -5.60
CA GLY A 111 -4.26 -11.00 -5.56
C GLY A 111 -2.88 -11.48 -5.15
N GLY A 112 -2.77 -12.72 -4.69
CA GLY A 112 -1.47 -13.36 -4.51
C GLY A 112 -1.22 -13.90 -3.11
N GLY A 113 -1.87 -13.38 -2.07
CA GLY A 113 -1.75 -13.94 -0.72
C GLY A 113 -2.14 -15.42 -0.65
N GLU A 114 -3.18 -15.81 -1.39
CA GLU A 114 -3.73 -17.16 -1.49
C GLU A 114 -3.12 -18.04 -2.60
N SER A 115 -2.37 -17.45 -3.53
CA SER A 115 -1.94 -18.10 -4.79
C SER A 115 -0.44 -17.98 -5.05
N LEU A 116 0.08 -16.77 -5.16
CA LEU A 116 1.51 -16.51 -5.38
C LEU A 116 2.35 -16.82 -4.14
N PHE A 117 1.91 -16.39 -2.96
CA PHE A 117 2.67 -16.54 -1.73
C PHE A 117 2.91 -18.01 -1.32
N PRO A 118 1.94 -18.94 -1.40
CA PRO A 118 2.22 -20.36 -1.17
C PRO A 118 3.34 -20.92 -2.06
N ILE A 119 3.41 -20.48 -3.33
CA ILE A 119 4.48 -20.88 -4.26
C ILE A 119 5.81 -20.34 -3.75
N ILE A 120 5.89 -19.04 -3.45
CA ILE A 120 7.10 -18.39 -2.89
C ILE A 120 7.55 -19.12 -1.63
N TYR A 121 6.64 -19.33 -0.69
CA TYR A 121 6.90 -19.93 0.61
C TYR A 121 7.37 -21.39 0.48
N SER A 122 6.87 -22.16 -0.50
CA SER A 122 7.32 -23.53 -0.73
C SER A 122 8.81 -23.64 -1.09
N TYR A 123 9.39 -22.56 -1.63
CA TYR A 123 10.81 -22.44 -1.98
C TYR A 123 11.60 -21.50 -1.06
N ARG A 124 11.06 -21.09 0.09
CA ARG A 124 11.70 -20.13 1.01
C ARG A 124 13.15 -20.42 1.44
N ASN A 125 13.54 -21.70 1.44
CA ASN A 125 14.88 -22.17 1.79
C ASN A 125 15.73 -22.57 0.57
N ALA A 126 15.22 -22.38 -0.65
CA ALA A 126 15.91 -22.74 -1.87
C ALA A 126 17.10 -21.79 -2.11
N PRO A 127 18.29 -22.30 -2.47
CA PRO A 127 19.39 -21.44 -2.88
C PRO A 127 19.02 -20.57 -4.09
N PRO A 128 19.60 -19.37 -4.26
CA PRO A 128 19.33 -18.53 -5.43
C PRO A 128 19.58 -19.28 -6.76
N GLY A 129 18.68 -19.13 -7.72
CA GLY A 129 18.78 -19.76 -9.04
C GLY A 129 18.44 -21.25 -9.07
N THR A 130 17.80 -21.78 -8.02
CA THR A 130 17.41 -23.20 -7.95
C THR A 130 15.91 -23.44 -8.04
N VAL A 131 15.09 -22.39 -8.16
CA VAL A 131 13.66 -22.56 -8.41
C VAL A 131 13.47 -23.18 -9.81
N PRO A 132 12.78 -24.33 -9.94
CA PRO A 132 12.61 -25.00 -11.22
C PRO A 132 11.95 -24.11 -12.28
N SER A 133 12.34 -24.26 -13.55
CA SER A 133 11.79 -23.49 -14.67
C SER A 133 10.27 -23.58 -14.78
N ASP A 134 9.72 -24.77 -14.52
CA ASP A 134 8.28 -25.02 -14.61
C ASP A 134 7.54 -24.28 -13.48
N THR A 135 8.11 -24.24 -12.28
CA THR A 135 7.59 -23.42 -11.17
C THR A 135 7.62 -21.94 -11.49
N ARG A 136 8.73 -21.44 -12.07
CA ARG A 136 8.84 -20.02 -12.49
C ARG A 136 7.78 -19.68 -13.52
N LYS A 137 7.57 -20.56 -14.50
CA LYS A 137 6.53 -20.40 -15.52
C LYS A 137 5.13 -20.41 -14.92
N GLN A 138 4.83 -21.36 -14.04
CA GLN A 138 3.55 -21.40 -13.32
C GLN A 138 3.32 -20.11 -12.53
N PHE A 139 4.34 -19.62 -11.82
CA PHE A 139 4.27 -18.39 -11.04
C PHE A 139 3.98 -17.17 -11.92
N GLU A 140 4.64 -17.05 -13.08
CA GLU A 140 4.36 -16.00 -14.07
C GLU A 140 2.93 -16.10 -14.61
N GLU A 141 2.46 -17.30 -14.94
CA GLU A 141 1.10 -17.53 -15.43
C GLU A 141 0.06 -17.15 -14.38
N THR A 142 0.24 -17.58 -13.12
CA THR A 142 -0.62 -17.18 -11.98
C THR A 142 -0.66 -15.66 -11.81
N ALA A 143 0.48 -14.98 -11.85
CA ALA A 143 0.52 -13.52 -11.74
C ALA A 143 -0.24 -12.84 -12.90
N HIS A 144 -0.08 -13.34 -14.12
CA HIS A 144 -0.84 -12.83 -15.27
C HIS A 144 -2.34 -13.10 -15.16
N ASP A 145 -2.75 -14.26 -14.66
CA ASP A 145 -4.15 -14.61 -14.49
C ASP A 145 -4.85 -13.73 -13.45
N LEU A 146 -4.19 -13.42 -12.33
CA LEU A 146 -4.68 -12.42 -11.36
C LEU A 146 -4.90 -11.05 -12.01
N LEU A 147 -3.98 -10.59 -12.86
CA LEU A 147 -4.15 -9.33 -13.59
C LEU A 147 -5.27 -9.39 -14.63
N ARG A 148 -5.52 -10.55 -15.26
CA ARG A 148 -6.68 -10.74 -16.16
C ARG A 148 -8.00 -10.72 -15.42
N LEU A 149 -8.00 -11.27 -14.21
CA LEU A 149 -9.14 -11.26 -13.30
C LEU A 149 -9.46 -9.84 -12.79
N GLY A 150 -8.52 -8.90 -12.93
CA GLY A 150 -8.72 -7.48 -12.61
C GLY A 150 -7.99 -7.00 -11.36
N ALA A 151 -7.04 -7.79 -10.84
CA ALA A 151 -6.22 -7.37 -9.71
C ALA A 151 -5.46 -6.07 -10.05
N VAL A 152 -5.48 -5.12 -9.12
CA VAL A 152 -4.79 -3.82 -9.28
C VAL A 152 -3.34 -3.84 -8.78
N GLY A 153 -2.90 -4.98 -8.23
CA GLY A 153 -1.60 -5.22 -7.64
C GLY A 153 -1.50 -6.62 -7.06
N PHE A 154 -0.36 -6.91 -6.45
CA PHE A 154 -0.08 -8.19 -5.80
C PHE A 154 0.04 -8.01 -4.29
N GLY A 155 -0.70 -8.80 -3.52
CA GLY A 155 -0.71 -8.66 -2.07
C GLY A 155 -1.77 -9.55 -1.39
N GLU A 156 -1.67 -9.74 -0.07
CA GLU A 156 -0.50 -9.40 0.75
C GLU A 156 0.54 -10.53 0.68
N LEU A 157 1.83 -10.19 0.54
CA LEU A 157 2.91 -11.19 0.48
C LEU A 157 3.88 -10.98 1.65
N ALA A 158 4.28 -12.04 2.35
CA ALA A 158 5.13 -11.93 3.53
C ALA A 158 6.62 -12.17 3.24
N ALA A 159 7.48 -11.26 3.68
CA ALA A 159 8.93 -11.51 3.79
C ALA A 159 9.35 -11.82 5.22
N GLU A 160 8.68 -11.22 6.21
CA GLU A 160 8.89 -11.49 7.63
C GLU A 160 7.59 -11.19 8.37
N HIS A 161 6.88 -12.24 8.80
CA HIS A 161 5.58 -12.15 9.44
C HIS A 161 5.57 -13.02 10.70
N PHE A 162 5.27 -12.41 11.84
CA PHE A 162 5.32 -13.08 13.13
C PHE A 162 4.03 -13.83 13.47
N ALA A 163 4.19 -14.98 14.11
CA ALA A 163 3.11 -15.66 14.80
C ALA A 163 2.66 -14.80 15.99
N PHE A 164 1.42 -14.32 15.93
CA PHE A 164 0.85 -13.62 17.05
C PHE A 164 0.27 -14.66 18.00
N HIS A 165 -0.80 -15.37 17.71
CA HIS A 165 -1.39 -16.32 18.69
C HIS A 165 -1.16 -17.76 18.26
N GLU A 166 -1.53 -18.72 19.11
CA GLU A 166 -1.60 -20.13 18.72
C GLU A 166 -2.44 -20.27 17.43
N GLY A 167 -1.91 -21.01 16.46
CA GLY A 167 -2.52 -21.16 15.13
C GLY A 167 -2.26 -20.01 14.15
N HIS A 168 -1.60 -18.92 14.57
CA HIS A 168 -1.08 -17.89 13.64
C HIS A 168 0.30 -18.29 13.13
N PRO A 169 0.53 -18.40 11.81
CA PRO A 169 1.81 -18.87 11.30
C PRO A 169 2.90 -17.80 11.43
N TYR A 170 4.13 -18.27 11.68
CA TYR A 170 5.34 -17.52 11.37
C TYR A 170 5.72 -17.79 9.92
N GLU A 171 5.95 -16.74 9.14
CA GLU A 171 6.24 -16.85 7.72
C GLU A 171 7.41 -15.94 7.34
N HIS A 172 8.50 -16.57 6.88
CA HIS A 172 9.70 -15.86 6.46
C HIS A 172 10.16 -16.31 5.08
N VAL A 173 10.43 -15.33 4.23
CA VAL A 173 11.05 -15.48 2.92
C VAL A 173 11.94 -14.25 2.69
N PRO A 174 13.23 -14.39 2.38
CA PRO A 174 14.09 -13.25 2.09
C PRO A 174 13.49 -12.37 0.98
N PRO A 175 13.44 -11.03 1.13
CA PRO A 175 12.89 -10.15 0.09
C PRO A 175 13.58 -10.26 -1.28
N ASP A 176 14.84 -10.68 -1.32
CA ASP A 176 15.59 -10.93 -2.57
C ASP A 176 15.48 -12.37 -3.09
N HIS A 177 14.52 -13.14 -2.57
CA HIS A 177 14.18 -14.45 -3.10
C HIS A 177 13.82 -14.37 -4.59
N GLU A 178 14.24 -15.38 -5.36
CA GLU A 178 14.14 -15.40 -6.82
C GLU A 178 12.72 -15.11 -7.35
N LEU A 179 11.68 -15.61 -6.69
CA LEU A 179 10.29 -15.37 -7.08
C LEU A 179 9.80 -13.96 -6.71
N TYR A 180 10.35 -13.29 -5.70
CA TYR A 180 10.08 -11.87 -5.46
C TYR A 180 10.72 -10.99 -6.52
N LEU A 181 11.95 -11.30 -6.95
CA LEU A 181 12.62 -10.60 -8.04
C LEU A 181 11.84 -10.75 -9.36
N LEU A 182 11.38 -11.96 -9.65
CA LEU A 182 10.51 -12.23 -10.80
C LEU A 182 9.19 -11.47 -10.71
N LEU A 183 8.54 -11.44 -9.54
CA LEU A 183 7.32 -10.68 -9.34
C LEU A 183 7.55 -9.16 -9.52
N ALA A 184 8.68 -8.64 -9.06
CA ALA A 184 9.06 -7.24 -9.28
C ALA A 184 9.17 -6.90 -10.77
N ASP A 185 9.73 -7.79 -11.58
CA ASP A 185 9.79 -7.61 -13.04
C ASP A 185 8.41 -7.62 -13.70
N ILE A 186 7.52 -8.52 -13.27
CA ILE A 186 6.12 -8.58 -13.72
C ILE A 186 5.38 -7.30 -13.31
N ALA A 187 5.47 -6.91 -12.04
CA ALA A 187 4.81 -5.74 -11.48
C ALA A 187 5.27 -4.44 -12.16
N ALA A 188 6.58 -4.29 -12.42
CA ALA A 188 7.14 -3.18 -13.18
C ALA A 188 6.60 -3.14 -14.62
N ARG A 189 6.58 -4.29 -15.31
CA ARG A 189 6.07 -4.41 -16.69
C ARG A 189 4.62 -3.95 -16.80
N TYR A 190 3.78 -4.33 -15.83
CA TYR A 190 2.36 -3.99 -15.81
C TYR A 190 2.03 -2.75 -14.99
N ARG A 191 3.04 -2.08 -14.40
CA ARG A 191 2.88 -0.87 -13.59
C ARG A 191 1.86 -1.03 -12.46
N VAL A 192 1.89 -2.17 -11.79
CA VAL A 192 1.10 -2.46 -10.60
C VAL A 192 2.03 -2.56 -9.38
N PRO A 193 1.54 -2.33 -8.14
CA PRO A 193 2.34 -2.46 -6.94
C PRO A 193 2.38 -3.90 -6.39
N ILE A 194 3.33 -4.11 -5.49
CA ILE A 194 3.43 -5.29 -4.62
C ILE A 194 3.31 -4.80 -3.17
N ASP A 195 2.31 -5.26 -2.44
CA ASP A 195 2.12 -5.03 -1.01
C ASP A 195 2.89 -6.11 -0.23
N LEU A 196 4.01 -5.70 0.36
CA LEU A 196 4.98 -6.56 1.04
C LEU A 196 4.92 -6.37 2.56
N HIS A 197 4.45 -7.40 3.26
CA HIS A 197 4.50 -7.50 4.71
C HIS A 197 5.92 -7.86 5.16
N MET A 198 6.53 -7.03 5.98
CA MET A 198 7.86 -7.33 6.51
C MET A 198 8.12 -6.57 7.81
N GLU A 199 8.39 -7.31 8.88
CA GLU A 199 9.00 -6.78 10.09
C GLU A 199 10.45 -6.34 9.81
N ALA A 200 10.89 -5.21 10.34
CA ALA A 200 12.23 -4.69 10.09
C ALA A 200 13.27 -5.40 10.96
N VAL A 201 14.20 -6.13 10.33
CA VAL A 201 15.28 -6.82 11.05
C VAL A 201 16.62 -6.28 10.56
N PRO A 202 17.16 -5.19 11.16
CA PRO A 202 18.34 -4.49 10.66
C PRO A 202 19.67 -5.18 11.00
N LYS A 203 19.63 -6.28 11.75
CA LYS A 203 20.78 -7.13 12.09
C LYS A 203 20.28 -8.51 12.47
N ASN A 204 21.17 -9.49 12.45
CA ASN A 204 20.87 -10.81 13.02
C ASN A 204 20.59 -10.69 14.52
N PHE A 205 19.51 -11.31 14.97
CA PHE A 205 19.20 -11.48 16.39
C PHE A 205 19.41 -12.94 16.76
N THR A 206 20.41 -13.20 17.58
CA THR A 206 20.72 -14.54 18.10
C THR A 206 20.19 -14.75 19.53
N ASP A 207 19.69 -13.69 20.16
CA ASP A 207 19.13 -13.69 21.50
C ASP A 207 17.59 -13.59 21.40
N PRO A 208 16.83 -14.64 21.78
CA PRO A 208 15.38 -14.67 21.64
C PRO A 208 14.64 -13.63 22.51
N SER A 209 15.33 -12.97 23.46
CA SER A 209 14.75 -11.88 24.25
C SER A 209 14.73 -10.52 23.54
N GLN A 210 15.53 -10.36 22.48
CA GLN A 210 15.71 -9.08 21.79
C GLN A 210 14.70 -8.78 20.67
N PRO A 211 14.39 -9.69 19.74
CA PRO A 211 13.55 -9.35 18.58
C PRO A 211 12.06 -9.26 18.93
N TYR A 212 11.64 -9.92 20.01
CA TYR A 212 10.25 -10.09 20.41
C TYR A 212 9.83 -9.21 21.58
N ALA A 213 10.63 -8.19 21.90
CA ALA A 213 10.36 -7.28 23.01
C ALA A 213 8.97 -6.62 22.91
N TYR A 214 8.32 -6.63 21.74
CA TYR A 214 6.96 -6.13 21.52
C TYR A 214 5.92 -7.19 21.11
N LEU A 215 6.28 -8.49 21.05
CA LEU A 215 5.39 -9.63 20.78
C LEU A 215 4.80 -10.30 22.04
N THR A 216 4.55 -9.54 23.09
CA THR A 216 3.79 -10.06 24.24
C THR A 216 2.31 -10.04 23.92
N ASP A 217 1.60 -11.14 24.16
CA ASP A 217 0.14 -11.06 24.20
C ASP A 217 -0.32 -10.25 25.43
N CYS A 218 -1.63 -10.02 25.52
CA CYS A 218 -2.24 -9.26 26.59
C CYS A 218 -2.21 -9.95 27.97
N SER A 219 -1.70 -11.18 28.05
CA SER A 219 -1.48 -11.93 29.29
C SER A 219 -0.03 -11.87 29.77
N GLY A 220 0.86 -11.20 29.03
CA GLY A 220 2.29 -11.18 29.31
C GLY A 220 2.99 -12.50 28.96
N ALA A 221 2.29 -13.44 28.32
CA ALA A 221 2.91 -14.64 27.77
C ALA A 221 3.69 -14.24 26.51
N ARG A 222 4.92 -14.75 26.40
CA ARG A 222 5.64 -14.72 25.12
C ARG A 222 4.80 -15.52 24.14
N ARG A 223 4.34 -14.88 23.07
CA ARG A 223 3.75 -15.58 21.93
C ARG A 223 4.82 -16.53 21.39
N GLY A 224 4.57 -17.83 21.50
CA GLY A 224 5.56 -18.86 21.25
C GLY A 224 4.90 -20.18 20.87
N ASP A 225 4.35 -20.22 19.66
CA ASP A 225 4.69 -21.18 18.60
C ASP A 225 3.99 -20.65 17.31
N PRO A 226 4.64 -20.58 16.13
CA PRO A 226 6.01 -20.98 15.80
C PRO A 226 7.02 -19.86 15.48
N ASN A 227 7.13 -18.79 16.30
CA ASN A 227 8.21 -17.79 16.13
C ASN A 227 9.60 -18.39 16.43
N PRO A 228 10.61 -18.23 15.55
CA PRO A 228 11.93 -18.82 15.74
C PRO A 228 12.71 -18.11 16.86
N PRO A 229 13.65 -18.78 17.54
CA PRO A 229 14.45 -18.14 18.60
C PRO A 229 15.47 -17.11 18.06
N THR A 230 15.64 -17.04 16.74
CA THR A 230 16.59 -16.15 16.06
C THR A 230 15.94 -15.53 14.83
N LEU A 231 16.32 -14.30 14.51
CA LEU A 231 15.91 -13.63 13.27
C LEU A 231 17.14 -13.27 12.43
N THR A 232 16.97 -13.38 11.12
CA THR A 232 17.99 -13.02 10.12
C THR A 232 17.77 -11.59 9.66
N GLU A 233 18.86 -10.84 9.49
CA GLU A 233 18.85 -9.51 8.90
C GLU A 233 18.15 -9.51 7.53
N ASN A 234 17.17 -8.63 7.33
CA ASN A 234 16.32 -8.62 6.13
C ASN A 234 16.29 -7.27 5.39
N ILE A 235 16.93 -6.23 5.92
CA ILE A 235 17.01 -4.92 5.26
C ILE A 235 17.93 -4.98 4.05
N SER A 236 19.07 -5.69 4.11
CA SER A 236 19.95 -5.84 2.94
C SER A 236 19.25 -6.55 1.77
N ALA A 237 18.48 -7.61 2.08
CA ALA A 237 17.68 -8.32 1.09
C ALA A 237 16.55 -7.43 0.53
N LEU A 238 15.90 -6.61 1.36
CA LEU A 238 14.96 -5.60 0.86
C LEU A 238 15.64 -4.61 -0.09
N GLU A 239 16.84 -4.10 0.23
CA GLU A 239 17.58 -3.19 -0.65
C GLU A 239 17.95 -3.85 -1.98
N HIS A 240 18.29 -5.15 -1.99
CA HIS A 240 18.49 -5.91 -3.22
C HIS A 240 17.21 -5.99 -4.07
N LEU A 241 16.05 -6.28 -3.47
CA LEU A 241 14.76 -6.26 -4.18
C LEU A 241 14.48 -4.88 -4.78
N LEU A 242 14.69 -3.81 -4.01
CA LEU A 242 14.48 -2.43 -4.47
C LEU A 242 15.45 -2.03 -5.59
N ALA A 243 16.67 -2.56 -5.57
CA ALA A 243 17.68 -2.31 -6.60
C ALA A 243 17.48 -3.15 -7.87
N HIS A 244 16.88 -4.33 -7.78
CA HIS A 244 16.69 -5.28 -8.88
C HIS A 244 15.91 -4.64 -10.04
N ASN A 245 14.78 -4.00 -9.74
CA ASN A 245 13.97 -3.31 -10.73
C ASN A 245 13.40 -2.01 -10.17
N ARG A 246 14.06 -0.88 -10.47
CA ARG A 246 13.68 0.46 -9.97
C ARG A 246 12.34 0.99 -10.48
N GLU A 247 11.71 0.31 -11.43
CA GLU A 247 10.35 0.63 -11.90
C GLU A 247 9.27 -0.12 -11.11
N ALA A 248 9.62 -1.19 -10.39
CA ALA A 248 8.69 -1.96 -9.56
C ALA A 248 8.26 -1.16 -8.34
N ARG A 249 6.95 -1.03 -8.09
CA ARG A 249 6.42 -0.29 -6.93
C ARG A 249 6.29 -1.25 -5.74
N ILE A 250 7.17 -1.14 -4.75
CA ILE A 250 7.14 -2.00 -3.56
C ILE A 250 6.51 -1.21 -2.43
N ILE A 251 5.31 -1.59 -1.99
CA ILE A 251 4.61 -0.98 -0.87
C ILE A 251 4.97 -1.76 0.39
N TRP A 252 5.82 -1.18 1.23
CA TRP A 252 6.12 -1.76 2.53
C TRP A 252 4.96 -1.44 3.47
N VAL A 253 4.10 -2.43 3.70
CA VAL A 253 2.84 -2.25 4.45
C VAL A 253 3.08 -2.23 5.95
N HIS A 254 2.13 -1.67 6.68
CA HIS A 254 2.01 -1.63 8.13
C HIS A 254 3.02 -0.72 8.83
N ALA A 255 3.37 0.43 8.23
CA ALA A 255 4.15 1.44 8.97
C ALA A 255 3.38 1.92 10.20
N GLY A 256 4.05 1.89 11.35
CA GLY A 256 3.43 2.11 12.65
C GLY A 256 3.09 0.82 13.41
N TRP A 257 3.26 -0.34 12.78
CA TRP A 257 3.02 -1.65 13.38
C TRP A 257 4.10 -2.66 13.00
N ASP A 258 5.37 -2.31 13.23
CA ASP A 258 6.47 -3.28 13.20
C ASP A 258 6.81 -3.71 14.64
N ASN A 259 6.61 -4.99 14.92
CA ASN A 259 6.69 -5.61 16.24
C ASN A 259 8.13 -5.87 16.70
N THR A 260 9.12 -5.57 15.86
CA THR A 260 10.52 -5.49 16.27
C THR A 260 10.88 -4.12 16.86
N GLY A 261 10.15 -3.07 16.46
CA GLY A 261 10.43 -1.67 16.78
C GLY A 261 11.54 -1.03 15.94
N TYR A 262 12.12 -1.72 14.96
CA TYR A 262 13.26 -1.22 14.17
C TYR A 262 12.87 -0.53 12.86
N ARG A 263 11.60 -0.56 12.45
CA ARG A 263 11.08 0.26 11.34
C ARG A 263 10.93 1.73 11.75
N THR A 264 12.06 2.34 12.06
CA THR A 264 12.13 3.73 12.52
C THR A 264 11.97 4.73 11.38
N VAL A 265 11.61 5.97 11.71
CA VAL A 265 11.62 7.11 10.76
C VAL A 265 12.99 7.26 10.08
N LYS A 266 14.09 7.01 10.81
CA LYS A 266 15.45 7.08 10.26
C LYS A 266 15.70 6.01 9.19
N LEU A 267 15.29 4.76 9.46
CA LEU A 267 15.41 3.67 8.49
C LEU A 267 14.53 3.93 7.26
N ALA A 268 13.26 4.28 7.48
CA ALA A 268 12.33 4.60 6.41
C ALA A 268 12.83 5.76 5.52
N ARG A 269 13.34 6.84 6.14
CA ARG A 269 13.95 7.98 5.43
C ARG A 269 15.09 7.53 4.52
N ARG A 270 16.06 6.78 5.06
CA ARG A 270 17.21 6.28 4.31
C ARG A 270 16.76 5.51 3.06
N LEU A 271 15.85 4.55 3.22
CA LEU A 271 15.37 3.74 2.10
C LEU A 271 14.63 4.58 1.04
N LEU A 272 13.87 5.60 1.45
CA LEU A 272 13.18 6.51 0.53
C LEU A 272 14.14 7.46 -0.21
N GLU A 273 15.27 7.82 0.40
CA GLU A 273 16.33 8.66 -0.19
C GLU A 273 17.19 7.84 -1.18
N ASP A 274 17.55 6.62 -0.82
CA ASP A 274 18.45 5.77 -1.59
C ASP A 274 17.75 5.05 -2.77
N HIS A 275 16.43 4.84 -2.65
CA HIS A 275 15.63 4.11 -3.63
C HIS A 275 14.38 4.89 -4.10
N PRO A 276 14.10 4.94 -5.42
CA PRO A 276 12.96 5.69 -5.96
C PRO A 276 11.62 4.94 -5.83
N ASN A 277 11.67 3.66 -5.50
CA ASN A 277 10.58 2.72 -5.68
C ASN A 277 10.01 1.99 -4.44
N PRO A 278 10.51 2.16 -3.19
CA PRO A 278 9.73 1.79 -2.01
C PRO A 278 8.64 2.82 -1.73
N TYR A 279 7.48 2.39 -1.31
CA TYR A 279 6.39 3.23 -0.82
C TYR A 279 6.01 2.72 0.56
N ILE A 280 5.34 3.56 1.34
CA ILE A 280 4.95 3.22 2.71
C ILE A 280 3.45 3.32 2.84
N GLN A 281 2.80 2.20 3.13
CA GLN A 281 1.42 2.20 3.59
C GLN A 281 1.45 2.34 5.12
N ILE A 282 0.75 3.35 5.62
CA ILE A 282 0.62 3.64 7.04
C ILE A 282 -0.56 2.83 7.56
N ARG A 283 -0.32 2.10 8.65
CA ARG A 283 -1.36 1.55 9.51
C ARG A 283 -1.54 2.45 10.72
N PRO A 284 -2.53 3.37 10.72
CA PRO A 284 -2.69 4.34 11.79
C PRO A 284 -3.23 3.66 13.05
N ASN A 285 -2.34 3.21 13.92
CA ASN A 285 -2.71 2.66 15.22
C ASN A 285 -2.26 3.60 16.33
N GLY A 286 -3.18 4.40 16.88
CA GLY A 286 -2.93 5.24 18.06
C GLY A 286 -3.06 4.47 19.39
N LEU A 287 -3.50 3.22 19.33
CA LEU A 287 -3.71 2.35 20.47
C LEU A 287 -3.37 0.95 20.01
N GLY A 288 -2.06 0.67 19.88
CA GLY A 288 -1.53 -0.61 19.43
C GLY A 288 -2.34 -1.75 20.03
N ASN A 289 -2.88 -2.62 19.17
CA ASN A 289 -3.70 -3.80 19.50
C ASN A 289 -4.18 -3.78 20.94
N ARG A 290 -5.30 -3.07 21.21
CA ARG A 290 -5.83 -2.96 22.57
C ARG A 290 -5.89 -4.36 23.16
N CYS A 291 -4.98 -4.62 24.07
CA CYS A 291 -5.29 -5.34 25.26
C CYS A 291 -6.45 -4.58 25.88
N VAL A 292 -7.64 -5.12 25.67
CA VAL A 292 -8.85 -4.58 26.26
C VAL A 292 -8.61 -4.62 27.77
N PRO A 293 -8.80 -3.50 28.49
CA PRO A 293 -8.76 -3.51 29.95
C PRO A 293 -9.60 -4.68 30.48
N PRO A 294 -9.16 -5.40 31.53
CA PRO A 294 -8.15 -4.98 32.52
C PRO A 294 -6.73 -5.54 32.31
N PHE A 295 -6.44 -6.27 31.22
CA PHE A 295 -5.29 -7.19 31.22
C PHE A 295 -3.92 -6.60 30.84
N SER A 296 -3.84 -5.40 30.26
CA SER A 296 -2.56 -4.67 30.09
C SER A 296 -2.81 -3.18 29.78
N PRO A 297 -1.92 -2.25 30.18
CA PRO A 297 -1.98 -0.88 29.68
C PRO A 297 -1.77 -0.87 28.16
N PRO A 298 -2.42 0.05 27.42
CA PRO A 298 -2.17 0.20 25.99
C PRO A 298 -0.68 0.46 25.77
N ARG A 299 -0.06 -0.33 24.88
CA ARG A 299 1.36 -0.18 24.56
C ARG A 299 1.49 0.41 23.16
N VAL A 300 2.00 1.63 23.09
CA VAL A 300 2.39 2.24 21.82
C VAL A 300 3.76 1.69 21.42
N LEU A 301 3.86 1.18 20.20
CA LEU A 301 5.14 0.72 19.68
C LEU A 301 6.08 1.92 19.45
N PRO A 302 7.40 1.79 19.67
CA PRO A 302 8.34 2.91 19.55
C PRO A 302 8.43 3.48 18.13
N ASN A 303 8.00 2.71 17.14
CA ASN A 303 7.92 3.05 15.73
C ASN A 303 6.49 3.41 15.27
N SER A 304 5.53 3.54 16.19
CA SER A 304 4.16 3.94 15.88
C SER A 304 4.12 5.30 15.17
N VAL A 305 3.18 5.45 14.23
CA VAL A 305 2.93 6.72 13.52
C VAL A 305 2.13 7.69 14.39
N LEU A 306 1.29 7.14 15.27
CA LEU A 306 0.49 7.89 16.24
C LEU A 306 1.00 7.63 17.66
N ASP A 307 1.01 8.64 18.51
CA ASP A 307 1.33 8.50 19.92
C ASP A 307 0.15 7.95 20.75
N GLU A 308 0.31 7.89 22.07
CA GLU A 308 -0.68 7.37 23.01
C GLU A 308 -1.99 8.17 23.06
N ASN A 309 -1.98 9.42 22.62
CA ASN A 309 -3.17 10.26 22.50
C ASN A 309 -3.83 10.14 21.13
N GLY A 310 -3.20 9.41 20.20
CA GLY A 310 -3.60 9.34 18.81
C GLY A 310 -3.13 10.54 17.99
N ASP A 311 -2.17 11.31 18.50
CA ASP A 311 -1.57 12.44 17.79
C ASP A 311 -0.45 11.95 16.88
N LEU A 312 -0.34 12.53 15.69
CA LEU A 312 0.67 12.20 14.70
C LEU A 312 2.04 12.62 15.22
N VAL A 313 2.91 11.64 15.38
CA VAL A 313 4.28 11.83 15.85
C VAL A 313 5.02 12.80 14.91
N PRO A 314 5.63 13.90 15.42
CA PRO A 314 6.23 14.93 14.57
C PRO A 314 7.26 14.40 13.57
N ALA A 315 8.09 13.43 13.96
CA ALA A 315 9.09 12.84 13.06
C ALA A 315 8.46 12.11 11.86
N TRP A 316 7.32 11.44 12.07
CA TRP A 316 6.56 10.81 10.98
C TRP A 316 5.89 11.86 10.10
N ARG A 317 5.30 12.92 10.68
CA ARG A 317 4.76 14.05 9.91
C ARG A 317 5.80 14.68 8.98
N ASP A 318 7.01 14.89 9.50
CA ASP A 318 8.10 15.50 8.74
C ASP A 318 8.63 14.56 7.64
N LEU A 319 8.59 13.25 7.87
CA LEU A 319 8.89 12.25 6.83
C LEU A 319 7.84 12.26 5.72
N ILE A 320 6.55 12.24 6.07
CA ILE A 320 5.44 12.31 5.11
C ILE A 320 5.54 13.60 4.27
N ARG A 321 5.84 14.74 4.91
CA ARG A 321 6.05 16.02 4.22
C ARG A 321 7.25 15.98 3.26
N ALA A 322 8.34 15.30 3.63
CA ALA A 322 9.53 15.20 2.79
C ALA A 322 9.32 14.29 1.55
N PHE A 323 8.43 13.30 1.64
CA PHE A 323 8.12 12.37 0.56
C PHE A 323 6.60 12.27 0.32
N PRO A 324 5.93 13.37 -0.05
CA PRO A 324 4.47 13.48 -0.04
C PRO A 324 3.78 12.52 -1.00
N ASP A 325 4.50 12.03 -2.01
CA ASP A 325 3.98 11.12 -3.03
C ASP A 325 4.34 9.63 -2.75
N ARG A 326 4.88 9.34 -1.55
CA ARG A 326 5.38 8.00 -1.16
C ARG A 326 4.59 7.32 -0.05
N PHE A 327 3.48 7.91 0.39
CA PHE A 327 2.65 7.40 1.48
C PHE A 327 1.20 7.16 1.06
N THR A 328 0.62 6.07 1.56
CA THR A 328 -0.82 5.79 1.55
C THR A 328 -1.30 5.43 2.97
N VAL A 329 -2.61 5.36 3.17
CA VAL A 329 -3.22 4.84 4.39
C VAL A 329 -3.86 3.50 4.09
N GLY A 330 -3.64 2.50 4.94
CA GLY A 330 -4.49 1.33 4.96
C GLY A 330 -4.66 0.81 6.38
N LEU A 331 -5.89 0.42 6.71
CA LEU A 331 -6.25 0.11 8.08
C LEU A 331 -5.73 -1.25 8.52
N ASP A 332 -5.55 -2.20 7.59
CA ASP A 332 -5.27 -3.60 7.90
C ASP A 332 -6.41 -4.20 8.75
N SER A 333 -7.64 -3.95 8.28
CA SER A 333 -8.86 -4.43 8.94
C SER A 333 -9.17 -5.86 8.49
N PHE A 334 -9.54 -6.71 9.45
CA PHE A 334 -10.19 -7.98 9.20
C PHE A 334 -11.69 -7.79 9.50
N TYR A 335 -12.50 -7.56 8.47
CA TYR A 335 -13.90 -7.18 8.65
C TYR A 335 -14.74 -8.36 9.14
N PRO A 336 -15.28 -8.36 10.37
CA PRO A 336 -16.07 -9.50 10.85
C PRO A 336 -17.38 -9.68 10.06
N PRO A 337 -17.96 -10.90 10.08
CA PRO A 337 -19.25 -11.18 9.44
C PRO A 337 -20.44 -10.45 10.09
N GLU A 338 -20.25 -9.83 11.25
CA GLU A 338 -21.22 -8.98 11.94
C GLU A 338 -20.61 -7.60 12.17
N ILE A 339 -21.41 -6.53 12.05
CA ILE A 339 -20.93 -5.16 12.33
C ILE A 339 -20.48 -5.11 13.80
N PRO A 340 -19.22 -4.72 14.09
CA PRO A 340 -18.73 -4.67 15.45
C PRO A 340 -19.57 -3.72 16.33
N GLU A 341 -19.64 -4.00 17.64
CA GLU A 341 -20.17 -3.02 18.59
C GLU A 341 -19.42 -1.68 18.51
N PRO A 342 -20.06 -0.53 18.86
CA PRO A 342 -19.47 0.82 18.78
C PRO A 342 -18.12 1.00 19.48
N GLN A 343 -17.72 0.04 20.32
CA GLN A 343 -16.47 0.01 21.06
C GLN A 343 -15.26 -0.40 20.20
N VAL A 344 -15.50 -1.06 19.05
CA VAL A 344 -14.47 -1.49 18.06
C VAL A 344 -14.30 -0.47 16.91
N ALA A 345 -15.30 0.41 16.72
CA ALA A 345 -15.29 1.56 15.80
C ALA A 345 -14.04 2.49 15.85
N PRO A 346 -13.34 2.70 16.99
CA PRO A 346 -12.24 3.67 17.05
C PRO A 346 -11.05 3.35 16.13
N PHE A 347 -10.85 2.09 15.74
CA PHE A 347 -9.81 1.68 14.80
C PHE A 347 -10.15 2.08 13.37
N LEU A 348 -11.39 1.90 12.93
CA LEU A 348 -11.79 2.27 11.56
C LEU A 348 -11.75 3.78 11.33
N GLY A 349 -12.00 4.58 12.38
CA GLY A 349 -11.83 6.04 12.34
C GLY A 349 -10.38 6.52 12.43
N SER A 350 -9.38 5.64 12.56
CA SER A 350 -7.99 6.05 12.76
C SER A 350 -7.34 6.64 11.50
N GLY A 351 -7.75 6.17 10.32
CA GLY A 351 -7.32 6.73 9.04
C GLY A 351 -7.70 8.20 8.92
N LEU A 352 -8.97 8.52 9.14
CA LEU A 352 -9.45 9.89 9.12
C LEU A 352 -8.82 10.76 10.23
N ARG A 353 -8.61 10.19 11.42
CA ARG A 353 -7.92 10.86 12.53
C ARG A 353 -6.48 11.24 12.17
N LEU A 354 -5.73 10.35 11.52
CA LEU A 354 -4.38 10.63 11.02
C LEU A 354 -4.43 11.75 9.98
N LEU A 355 -5.31 11.63 8.97
CA LEU A 355 -5.36 12.55 7.84
C LEU A 355 -5.76 13.98 8.26
N ARG A 356 -6.65 14.13 9.24
CA ARG A 356 -7.05 15.45 9.79
C ARG A 356 -5.91 16.22 10.48
N GLN A 357 -4.79 15.55 10.78
CA GLN A 357 -3.61 16.17 11.39
C GLN A 357 -2.56 16.61 10.36
N LEU A 358 -2.80 16.32 9.07
CA LEU A 358 -1.96 16.78 7.95
C LEU A 358 -2.52 18.08 7.35
N PRO A 359 -1.67 18.92 6.73
CA PRO A 359 -2.13 19.99 5.85
C PRO A 359 -3.10 19.46 4.78
N PRO A 360 -4.14 20.21 4.35
CA PRO A 360 -5.18 19.70 3.46
C PRO A 360 -4.68 19.07 2.15
N ASP A 361 -3.69 19.70 1.52
CA ASP A 361 -3.06 19.20 0.28
C ASP A 361 -2.34 17.86 0.52
N LEU A 362 -1.64 17.74 1.65
CA LEU A 362 -0.93 16.52 2.04
C LEU A 362 -1.91 15.42 2.47
N ALA A 363 -2.98 15.77 3.17
CA ALA A 363 -4.06 14.85 3.55
C ALA A 363 -4.71 14.24 2.31
N TRP A 364 -5.03 15.04 1.29
CA TRP A 364 -5.58 14.54 0.03
C TRP A 364 -4.59 13.64 -0.72
N LYS A 365 -3.30 14.00 -0.73
CA LYS A 365 -2.27 13.17 -1.36
C LYS A 365 -2.15 11.80 -0.72
N VAL A 366 -1.98 11.77 0.60
CA VAL A 366 -1.76 10.56 1.39
C VAL A 366 -3.03 9.73 1.50
N GLY A 367 -4.20 10.36 1.63
CA GLY A 367 -5.49 9.70 1.73
C GLY A 367 -6.01 9.15 0.41
N THR A 368 -5.77 9.84 -0.72
CA THR A 368 -6.45 9.49 -1.99
C THR A 368 -5.51 9.49 -3.19
N LYS A 369 -4.85 10.61 -3.48
CA LYS A 369 -4.13 10.79 -4.77
C LYS A 369 -3.08 9.72 -5.02
N ASN A 370 -2.30 9.38 -3.99
CA ASN A 370 -1.24 8.38 -4.10
C ASN A 370 -1.83 6.99 -4.36
N ALA A 371 -2.88 6.59 -3.66
CA ALA A 371 -3.54 5.30 -3.88
C ALA A 371 -4.06 5.20 -5.32
N VAL A 372 -4.77 6.22 -5.82
CA VAL A 372 -5.28 6.24 -7.20
C VAL A 372 -4.15 6.05 -8.22
N ARG A 373 -3.04 6.76 -8.06
CA ARG A 373 -1.87 6.66 -8.95
C ARG A 373 -1.14 5.33 -8.86
N LEU A 374 -0.94 4.81 -7.64
CA LEU A 374 -0.10 3.63 -7.41
C LEU A 374 -0.81 2.34 -7.81
N TYR A 375 -2.12 2.26 -7.58
CA TYR A 375 -2.95 1.09 -7.88
C TYR A 375 -3.79 1.28 -9.16
N ASN A 376 -3.59 2.37 -9.90
CA ASN A 376 -4.29 2.64 -11.17
C ASN A 376 -5.83 2.60 -11.02
N LEU A 377 -6.38 3.15 -9.93
CA LEU A 377 -7.79 2.98 -9.54
C LEU A 377 -8.80 3.68 -10.47
N ASP A 378 -8.31 4.56 -11.34
CA ASP A 378 -9.06 5.31 -12.36
C ASP A 378 -8.83 4.76 -13.79
N ARG A 379 -8.14 3.63 -13.91
CA ARG A 379 -7.72 3.04 -15.19
C ARG A 379 -8.03 1.55 -15.24
N LYS A 380 -8.04 1.00 -16.46
CA LYS A 380 -8.18 -0.43 -16.72
C LYS A 380 -7.00 -0.94 -17.53
N LEU A 381 -6.47 -2.10 -17.14
CA LEU A 381 -5.44 -2.81 -17.88
C LEU A 381 -6.13 -3.59 -19.01
N ILE A 382 -5.66 -3.40 -20.24
CA ILE A 382 -6.20 -4.09 -21.41
C ILE A 382 -5.09 -4.63 -22.31
N CYS A 383 -5.42 -5.67 -23.07
CA CYS A 383 -4.68 -6.12 -24.23
C CYS A 383 -5.35 -5.54 -25.47
N HIS A 384 -4.64 -4.66 -26.18
CA HIS A 384 -5.14 -4.16 -27.45
C HIS A 384 -5.23 -5.30 -28.47
N LYS A 385 -6.37 -5.37 -29.18
CA LYS A 385 -6.80 -6.36 -30.17
C LYS A 385 -5.80 -7.52 -30.41
N PRO A 386 -5.99 -8.67 -29.74
CA PRO A 386 -5.10 -9.82 -29.84
C PRO A 386 -4.91 -10.28 -31.30
N GLY A 387 -3.70 -10.78 -31.60
CA GLY A 387 -3.35 -11.30 -32.93
C GLY A 387 -3.15 -10.23 -34.00
N THR A 388 -3.17 -8.94 -33.65
CA THR A 388 -2.91 -7.85 -34.60
C THR A 388 -1.50 -7.28 -34.46
N PRO A 389 -0.98 -6.56 -35.48
CA PRO A 389 0.27 -5.82 -35.36
C PRO A 389 0.26 -4.75 -34.26
N ALA A 390 -0.91 -4.35 -33.77
CA ALA A 390 -1.07 -3.38 -32.69
C ALA A 390 -1.19 -4.04 -31.30
N LYS A 391 -1.11 -5.37 -31.19
CA LYS A 391 -1.22 -6.13 -29.93
C LYS A 391 -0.20 -5.63 -28.90
N LYS A 392 -0.69 -4.99 -27.84
CA LYS A 392 0.13 -4.52 -26.71
C LYS A 392 -0.72 -4.38 -25.46
N THR A 393 -0.10 -4.57 -24.31
CA THR A 393 -0.72 -4.29 -23.01
C THR A 393 -0.63 -2.80 -22.71
N MET A 394 -1.73 -2.19 -22.24
CA MET A 394 -1.75 -0.78 -21.84
C MET A 394 -2.81 -0.46 -20.78
N TRP A 395 -2.59 0.63 -20.05
CA TRP A 395 -3.58 1.21 -19.15
C TRP A 395 -4.38 2.31 -19.86
N VAL A 396 -5.69 2.15 -19.94
CA VAL A 396 -6.63 3.15 -20.48
C VAL A 396 -7.45 3.76 -19.35
N SER A 397 -7.95 4.98 -19.50
CA SER A 397 -8.89 5.52 -18.50
C SER A 397 -10.14 4.65 -18.42
N ALA A 398 -10.73 4.56 -17.23
CA ALA A 398 -11.97 3.80 -17.04
C ALA A 398 -13.08 4.25 -18.01
N ASP A 399 -13.21 5.57 -18.25
CA ASP A 399 -14.20 6.13 -19.19
C ASP A 399 -13.96 5.71 -20.64
N ALA A 400 -12.70 5.51 -21.05
CA ALA A 400 -12.36 5.10 -22.41
C ALA A 400 -12.56 3.60 -22.63
N PHE A 401 -12.68 2.80 -21.55
CA PHE A 401 -12.72 1.34 -21.63
C PHE A 401 -13.84 0.82 -22.54
N HIS A 402 -15.05 1.38 -22.46
CA HIS A 402 -16.16 0.96 -23.33
C HIS A 402 -15.88 1.16 -24.83
N GLY A 403 -15.15 2.22 -25.18
CA GLY A 403 -14.69 2.45 -26.54
C GLY A 403 -13.66 1.41 -26.99
N HIS A 404 -12.80 0.94 -26.09
CA HIS A 404 -11.83 -0.12 -26.40
C HIS A 404 -12.48 -1.50 -26.56
N TRP A 405 -13.46 -1.84 -25.72
CA TRP A 405 -14.20 -3.10 -25.78
C TRP A 405 -14.89 -3.31 -27.14
N GLY A 406 -15.48 -2.24 -27.70
CA GLY A 406 -16.13 -2.28 -29.01
C GLY A 406 -15.19 -2.54 -30.20
N HIS A 407 -13.87 -2.50 -29.98
CA HIS A 407 -12.84 -2.66 -31.02
C HIS A 407 -12.09 -4.00 -30.93
N GLY A 408 -12.48 -4.89 -30.02
CA GLY A 408 -11.90 -6.24 -29.86
C GLY A 408 -10.70 -6.32 -28.94
N ASP A 409 -10.53 -5.34 -28.04
CA ASP A 409 -9.53 -5.38 -26.96
C ASP A 409 -10.03 -6.29 -25.81
N GLU A 410 -9.11 -6.97 -25.13
CA GLU A 410 -9.41 -7.86 -23.99
C GLU A 410 -9.02 -7.20 -22.66
N LEU A 411 -9.75 -7.49 -21.57
CA LEU A 411 -9.34 -7.09 -20.22
C LEU A 411 -8.07 -7.84 -19.78
N GLY A 412 -7.20 -7.13 -19.07
CA GLY A 412 -5.95 -7.67 -18.55
C GLY A 412 -4.79 -7.65 -19.53
N PRO A 413 -3.65 -8.28 -19.18
CA PRO A 413 -2.47 -8.30 -20.02
C PRO A 413 -2.64 -9.21 -21.25
N CYS A 414 -1.99 -8.82 -22.34
CA CYS A 414 -1.87 -9.69 -23.49
C CYS A 414 -1.25 -11.05 -23.12
N LYS A 415 -1.80 -12.12 -23.70
CA LYS A 415 -1.15 -13.44 -23.61
C LYS A 415 0.25 -13.36 -24.25
N PRO A 416 1.30 -13.90 -23.59
CA PRO A 416 2.65 -13.97 -24.14
C PRO A 416 2.70 -14.48 -25.59
#